data_AF-A0A4Q2KRG0-F1
#
_entry.id   AF-A0A4Q2KRG0-F1
#
_cell.length_a   1.000
_cell.length_b   1.000
_cell.length_c   1.000
_cell.angle_alpha   90.00
_cell.angle_beta   90.00
_cell.angle_gamma   90.00
#
_symmetry.space_group_name_H-M   'P 1'
#
loop_
_entity.id
_entity.type
_entity.pdbx_description
1 polymer ?
#
loop_
_entity_poly.entity_id
_entity_poly.type
_entity_poly.pdbx_seq_one_letter_code
_entity_poly.pdbx_strand_id
1 'polypeptide(L)'
;MPATALPASGDQPGRGAGAPKTCDASGMAEIHRMFRAGFGEGPALVNGVSEGDSAHADVVGDHLDMLSVSLHAHHEGEDTMLWDTLEGRAPSCAGHIARMKEQHSAMLIYLDALDAALPAWRASGRSSDAADVLSALDGINAALAVHLPDEEQHVVPVMETTLTQKEVDALGEHGRKATPKGKMFQQLGAILAAQPDGGDEWQREHLPPPVRLIWRLVGRRKYEANRAELVAGQRG
;
A
#
# COMPACT_ATOMS: atom_id res chain seq x y z
N MET A 1 23.12 -61.36 -13.18
CA MET A 1 22.28 -61.14 -11.98
C MET A 1 21.90 -59.68 -11.96
N PRO A 2 20.66 -59.29 -12.31
CA PRO A 2 20.26 -57.89 -12.24
C PRO A 2 20.07 -57.48 -10.77
N ALA A 3 20.55 -56.28 -10.41
CA ALA A 3 20.40 -55.75 -9.06
C ALA A 3 18.95 -55.34 -8.83
N THR A 4 18.32 -55.91 -7.80
CA THR A 4 16.99 -55.53 -7.34
C THR A 4 17.09 -54.15 -6.65
N ALA A 5 16.34 -53.17 -7.14
CA ALA A 5 16.21 -51.87 -6.49
C ALA A 5 15.47 -52.02 -5.15
N LEU A 6 16.03 -51.47 -4.07
CA LEU A 6 15.36 -51.38 -2.77
C LEU A 6 14.19 -50.37 -2.85
N PRO A 7 13.09 -50.62 -2.13
CA PRO A 7 11.98 -49.67 -2.07
C PRO A 7 12.43 -48.37 -1.41
N ALA A 8 11.92 -47.24 -1.92
CA ALA A 8 12.17 -45.93 -1.34
C ALA A 8 11.55 -45.86 0.06
N SER A 9 12.40 -45.85 1.09
CA SER A 9 12.01 -45.65 2.50
C SER A 9 11.79 -44.18 2.86
N GLY A 10 11.44 -43.35 1.87
CA GLY A 10 11.02 -41.98 2.11
C GLY A 10 9.54 -41.98 2.39
N ASP A 11 9.15 -42.27 3.64
CA ASP A 11 7.91 -41.72 4.17
C ASP A 11 7.95 -40.23 3.85
N GLN A 12 7.03 -39.75 3.00
CA GLN A 12 6.82 -38.32 2.93
C GLN A 12 6.45 -37.91 4.36
N PRO A 13 7.22 -37.02 5.02
CA PRO A 13 6.72 -36.42 6.23
C PRO A 13 5.37 -35.85 5.83
N GLY A 14 4.33 -36.28 6.55
CA GLY A 14 2.96 -35.85 6.27
C GLY A 14 2.93 -34.34 6.09
N ARG A 15 1.93 -33.85 5.37
CA ARG A 15 1.53 -32.43 5.38
C ARG A 15 1.24 -32.01 6.83
N GLY A 16 2.30 -31.81 7.59
CA GLY A 16 2.30 -31.38 8.96
C GLY A 16 2.08 -29.88 8.96
N ALA A 17 1.25 -29.44 9.89
CA ALA A 17 0.97 -28.04 10.19
C ALA A 17 2.15 -27.14 9.84
N GLY A 18 1.89 -26.11 9.02
CA GLY A 18 2.89 -25.11 8.66
C GLY A 18 3.64 -24.61 9.89
N ALA A 19 4.90 -24.20 9.70
CA ALA A 19 5.71 -23.64 10.77
C ALA A 19 4.87 -22.65 11.59
N PRO A 20 4.94 -22.69 12.94
CA PRO A 20 4.14 -21.79 13.76
C PRO A 20 4.44 -20.34 13.40
N LYS A 21 3.40 -19.51 13.27
CA LYS A 21 3.58 -18.08 13.01
C LYS A 21 4.42 -17.45 14.13
N THR A 22 5.42 -16.66 13.77
CA THR A 22 6.32 -15.91 14.64
C THR A 22 5.95 -14.43 14.76
N CYS A 23 5.10 -13.94 13.85
CA CYS A 23 4.52 -12.60 13.87
C CYS A 23 3.16 -12.57 13.16
N ASP A 24 2.45 -11.46 13.32
CA ASP A 24 1.29 -11.08 12.52
C ASP A 24 1.72 -10.05 11.48
N ALA A 25 1.52 -10.36 10.20
CA ALA A 25 1.81 -9.49 9.07
C ALA A 25 0.53 -9.06 8.31
N SER A 26 -0.65 -9.22 8.91
CA SER A 26 -1.94 -8.83 8.33
C SER A 26 -2.01 -7.35 7.93
N GLY A 27 -1.22 -6.50 8.59
CA GLY A 27 -1.05 -5.09 8.26
C GLY A 27 -0.64 -4.81 6.81
N MET A 28 0.05 -5.73 6.14
CA MET A 28 0.37 -5.63 4.71
C MET A 28 -0.91 -5.51 3.87
N ALA A 29 -1.81 -6.48 4.02
CA ALA A 29 -3.08 -6.50 3.29
C ALA A 29 -3.97 -5.30 3.64
N GLU A 30 -3.91 -4.80 4.88
CA GLU A 30 -4.65 -3.61 5.32
C GLU A 30 -4.22 -2.33 4.60
N ILE A 31 -2.91 -2.12 4.48
CA ILE A 31 -2.31 -0.99 3.79
C ILE A 31 -2.45 -1.14 2.27
N HIS A 32 -2.32 -2.35 1.73
CA HIS A 32 -2.56 -2.62 0.31
C HIS A 32 -3.98 -2.28 -0.13
N ARG A 33 -4.98 -2.56 0.72
CA ARG A 33 -6.37 -2.14 0.46
C ARG A 33 -6.48 -0.63 0.34
N MET A 34 -5.79 0.13 1.20
CA MET A 34 -5.78 1.58 1.13
C MET A 34 -5.14 2.08 -0.17
N PHE A 35 -4.00 1.54 -0.59
CA PHE A 35 -3.38 1.93 -1.87
C PHE A 35 -4.27 1.60 -3.06
N ARG A 36 -4.83 0.38 -3.10
CA ARG A 36 -5.75 -0.05 -4.15
C ARG A 36 -6.97 0.87 -4.26
N ALA A 37 -7.55 1.26 -3.13
CA ALA A 37 -8.70 2.16 -3.11
C ALA A 37 -8.31 3.60 -3.53
N GLY A 38 -7.24 4.15 -2.95
CA GLY A 38 -6.81 5.54 -3.18
C GLY A 38 -6.33 5.80 -4.60
N PHE A 39 -5.42 4.97 -5.13
CA PHE A 39 -4.97 5.13 -6.51
C PHE A 39 -6.07 4.75 -7.52
N GLY A 40 -6.93 3.79 -7.16
CA GLY A 40 -8.05 3.36 -8.01
C GLY A 40 -9.09 4.44 -8.26
N GLU A 41 -9.35 5.32 -7.28
CA GLU A 41 -10.25 6.47 -7.47
C GLU A 41 -9.56 7.70 -8.10
N GLY A 42 -8.23 7.74 -8.09
CA GLY A 42 -7.42 8.85 -8.59
C GLY A 42 -7.87 9.38 -9.96
N PRO A 43 -8.02 8.53 -11.00
CA PRO A 43 -8.46 8.99 -12.31
C PRO A 43 -9.83 9.68 -12.29
N ALA A 44 -10.77 9.21 -11.47
CA ALA A 44 -12.09 9.83 -11.35
C ALA A 44 -12.06 11.17 -10.61
N LEU A 45 -11.13 11.32 -9.66
CA LEU A 45 -10.90 12.61 -8.98
C LEU A 45 -10.26 13.62 -9.94
N VAL A 46 -9.24 13.22 -10.70
CA VAL A 46 -8.57 14.07 -11.70
C VAL A 46 -9.55 14.54 -12.77
N ASN A 47 -10.34 13.62 -13.34
CA ASN A 47 -11.36 13.95 -14.34
C ASN A 47 -12.54 14.74 -13.77
N GLY A 48 -12.71 14.77 -12.44
CA GLY A 48 -13.74 15.55 -11.76
C GLY A 48 -13.38 17.02 -11.57
N VAL A 49 -12.15 17.43 -11.89
CA VAL A 49 -11.71 18.82 -11.84
C VAL A 49 -12.17 19.55 -13.09
N SER A 50 -12.82 20.70 -12.91
CA SER A 50 -13.24 21.56 -14.04
C SER A 50 -12.03 22.18 -14.73
N GLU A 51 -12.10 22.37 -16.05
CA GLU A 51 -11.00 22.95 -16.84
C GLU A 51 -10.54 24.31 -16.26
N GLY A 52 -9.28 24.37 -15.83
CA GLY A 52 -8.67 25.58 -15.26
C GLY A 52 -8.95 25.80 -13.76
N ASP A 53 -9.66 24.91 -13.08
CA ASP A 53 -9.90 24.98 -11.64
C ASP A 53 -8.66 24.51 -10.86
N SER A 54 -7.65 25.38 -10.79
CA SER A 54 -6.42 25.10 -10.05
C SER A 54 -6.64 24.93 -8.55
N ALA A 55 -7.71 25.49 -7.98
CA ALA A 55 -8.01 25.33 -6.57
C ALA A 55 -8.47 23.90 -6.25
N HIS A 56 -9.37 23.34 -7.06
CA HIS A 56 -9.79 21.94 -6.91
C HIS A 56 -8.67 20.98 -7.34
N ALA A 57 -7.91 21.31 -8.40
CA ALA A 57 -6.72 20.55 -8.79
C ALA A 57 -5.68 20.46 -7.67
N ASP A 58 -5.46 21.53 -6.91
CA ASP A 58 -4.52 21.53 -5.79
C ASP A 58 -4.97 20.58 -4.66
N VAL A 59 -6.28 20.54 -4.35
CA VAL A 59 -6.86 19.63 -3.37
C VAL A 59 -6.70 18.16 -3.81
N VAL A 60 -7.01 17.84 -5.07
CA VAL A 60 -6.85 16.48 -5.60
C VAL A 60 -5.37 16.10 -5.68
N GLY A 61 -4.52 16.98 -6.20
CA GLY A 61 -3.09 16.75 -6.29
C GLY A 61 -2.41 16.59 -4.93
N ASP A 62 -2.92 17.23 -3.89
CA ASP A 62 -2.46 17.08 -2.50
C ASP A 62 -2.84 15.72 -1.90
N HIS A 63 -3.98 15.18 -2.29
CA HIS A 63 -4.35 13.81 -1.94
C HIS A 63 -3.48 12.79 -2.67
N LEU A 64 -3.23 12.97 -3.96
CA LEU A 64 -2.37 12.09 -4.75
C LEU A 64 -0.91 12.12 -4.29
N ASP A 65 -0.38 13.30 -3.93
CA ASP A 65 0.95 13.45 -3.33
C ASP A 65 1.08 12.65 -2.03
N MET A 66 0.06 12.72 -1.15
CA MET A 66 0.05 11.95 0.09
C MET A 66 0.06 10.43 -0.15
N LEU A 67 -0.70 9.95 -1.14
CA LEU A 67 -0.67 8.54 -1.55
C LEU A 67 0.69 8.13 -2.13
N SER A 68 1.28 8.99 -2.99
CA SER A 68 2.58 8.75 -3.60
C SER A 68 3.68 8.64 -2.54
N VAL A 69 3.79 9.63 -1.65
CA VAL A 69 4.75 9.62 -0.53
C VAL A 69 4.57 8.38 0.35
N SER A 70 3.33 7.99 0.64
CA SER A 70 3.04 6.80 1.44
C SER A 70 3.46 5.51 0.74
N LEU A 71 3.28 5.41 -0.59
CA LEU A 71 3.64 4.21 -1.36
C LEU A 71 5.15 4.10 -1.58
N HIS A 72 5.84 5.22 -1.82
CA HIS A 72 7.31 5.25 -1.83
C HIS A 72 7.90 4.74 -0.51
N ALA A 73 7.42 5.24 0.62
CA ALA A 73 7.93 4.81 1.93
C ALA A 73 7.59 3.33 2.25
N HIS A 74 6.46 2.83 1.75
CA HIS A 74 6.10 1.42 1.90
C HIS A 74 7.12 0.51 1.19
N HIS A 75 7.35 0.74 -0.11
CA HIS A 75 8.32 -0.04 -0.88
C HIS A 75 9.76 0.18 -0.40
N GLU A 76 10.15 1.41 -0.02
CA GLU A 76 11.46 1.68 0.57
C GLU A 76 11.67 0.86 1.86
N GLY A 77 10.65 0.81 2.72
CA GLY A 77 10.68 0.02 3.95
C GLY A 77 10.88 -1.47 3.66
N GLU A 78 10.17 -2.03 2.69
CA GLU A 78 10.34 -3.42 2.27
C GLU A 78 11.72 -3.71 1.68
N ASP A 79 12.14 -2.84 0.76
CA ASP A 79 13.43 -2.95 0.07
C ASP A 79 14.61 -2.92 1.04
N THR A 80 14.54 -2.05 2.04
CA THR A 80 15.65 -1.80 2.96
C THR A 80 15.59 -2.61 4.25
N MET A 81 14.40 -3.08 4.67
CA MET A 81 14.22 -3.75 5.97
C MET A 81 13.85 -5.23 5.84
N LEU A 82 13.19 -5.65 4.75
CA LEU A 82 12.62 -7.00 4.64
C LEU A 82 13.36 -7.92 3.68
N TRP A 83 13.62 -7.49 2.45
CA TRP A 83 14.04 -8.39 1.38
C TRP A 83 15.30 -9.19 1.67
N ASP A 84 16.38 -8.52 2.05
CA ASP A 84 17.66 -9.19 2.33
C ASP A 84 17.53 -10.11 3.56
N THR A 85 16.71 -9.73 4.54
CA THR A 85 16.41 -10.56 5.72
C THR A 85 15.68 -11.84 5.32
N LEU A 86 14.66 -11.74 4.46
CA LEU A 86 13.89 -12.88 3.98
C LEU A 86 14.71 -13.79 3.06
N GLU A 87 15.52 -13.22 2.16
CA GLU A 87 16.45 -14.01 1.32
C GLU A 87 17.45 -14.81 2.17
N GLY A 88 17.99 -14.20 3.23
CA GLY A 88 18.95 -14.85 4.12
C GLY A 88 18.34 -15.93 5.03
N ARG A 89 17.13 -15.70 5.54
CA ARG A 89 16.48 -16.60 6.52
C ARG A 89 15.55 -17.65 5.87
N ALA A 90 15.02 -17.36 4.68
CA ALA A 90 14.14 -18.24 3.93
C ALA A 90 14.59 -18.36 2.44
N PRO A 91 15.70 -19.05 2.14
CA PRO A 91 16.27 -19.10 0.79
C PRO A 91 15.32 -19.65 -0.29
N SER A 92 14.33 -20.47 0.08
CA SER A 92 13.30 -20.94 -0.84
C SER A 92 12.38 -19.83 -1.38
N CYS A 93 12.34 -18.68 -0.70
CA CYS A 93 11.57 -17.50 -1.10
C CYS A 93 12.36 -16.56 -2.04
N ALA A 94 13.67 -16.77 -2.24
CA ALA A 94 14.52 -15.82 -2.96
C ALA A 94 14.01 -15.45 -4.37
N GLY A 95 13.42 -16.41 -5.10
CA GLY A 95 12.81 -16.13 -6.41
C GLY A 95 11.58 -15.21 -6.33
N HIS A 96 10.76 -15.32 -5.27
CA HIS A 96 9.65 -14.40 -5.05
C HIS A 96 10.15 -13.01 -4.68
N ILE A 97 11.18 -12.90 -3.81
CA ILE A 97 11.77 -11.60 -3.44
C ILE A 97 12.42 -10.90 -4.63
N ALA A 98 13.19 -11.62 -5.45
CA ALA A 98 13.78 -11.05 -6.67
C ALA A 98 12.70 -10.45 -7.60
N ARG A 99 11.55 -11.13 -7.71
CA ARG A 99 10.40 -10.64 -8.47
C ARG A 99 9.74 -9.42 -7.81
N MET A 100 9.65 -9.35 -6.48
CA MET A 100 9.15 -8.14 -5.78
C MET A 100 10.04 -6.93 -6.08
N LYS A 101 11.37 -7.08 -5.99
CA LYS A 101 12.35 -6.02 -6.34
C LYS A 101 12.18 -5.53 -7.79
N GLU A 102 11.94 -6.44 -8.73
CA GLU A 102 11.66 -6.08 -10.14
C GLU A 102 10.33 -5.32 -10.28
N GLN A 103 9.28 -5.77 -9.60
CA GLN A 103 7.97 -5.10 -9.60
C GLN A 103 8.04 -3.70 -8.97
N HIS A 104 8.76 -3.52 -7.86
CA HIS A 104 9.02 -2.20 -7.26
C HIS A 104 9.72 -1.27 -8.24
N SER A 105 10.79 -1.76 -8.88
CA SER A 105 11.56 -0.98 -9.85
C SER A 105 10.71 -0.55 -11.06
N ALA A 106 9.83 -1.43 -11.54
CA ALA A 106 8.91 -1.11 -12.63
C ALA A 106 7.83 -0.10 -12.19
N MET A 107 7.31 -0.23 -10.97
CA MET A 107 6.29 0.69 -10.44
C MET A 107 6.86 2.08 -10.15
N LEU A 108 8.13 2.15 -9.71
CA LEU A 108 8.83 3.40 -9.43
C LEU A 108 8.81 4.36 -10.62
N ILE A 109 8.91 3.84 -11.85
CA ILE A 109 8.83 4.65 -13.09
C ILE A 109 7.55 5.49 -13.13
N TYR A 110 6.42 4.90 -12.74
CA TYR A 110 5.13 5.58 -12.79
C TYR A 110 4.91 6.50 -11.57
N LEU A 111 5.46 6.14 -10.41
CA LEU A 111 5.43 7.02 -9.23
C LEU A 111 6.26 8.28 -9.46
N ASP A 112 7.48 8.15 -9.99
CA ASP A 112 8.33 9.29 -10.36
C ASP A 112 7.64 10.18 -11.42
N ALA A 113 6.92 9.58 -12.37
CA ALA A 113 6.15 10.31 -13.36
C ALA A 113 4.96 11.08 -12.75
N LEU A 114 4.25 10.47 -11.78
CA LEU A 114 3.18 11.14 -11.04
C LEU A 114 3.75 12.36 -10.30
N ASP A 115 4.81 12.15 -9.53
CA ASP A 115 5.46 13.20 -8.73
C ASP A 115 5.94 14.36 -9.60
N ALA A 116 6.49 14.07 -10.79
CA ALA A 116 6.92 15.08 -11.75
C ALA A 116 5.75 15.86 -12.39
N ALA A 117 4.61 15.20 -12.62
CA ALA A 117 3.45 15.80 -13.28
C ALA A 117 2.59 16.67 -12.34
N LEU A 118 2.49 16.28 -11.06
CA LEU A 118 1.61 16.94 -10.08
C LEU A 118 1.80 18.47 -9.99
N PRO A 119 3.02 19.05 -9.91
CA PRO A 119 3.19 20.49 -9.72
C PRO A 119 2.54 21.35 -10.82
N ALA A 120 2.70 20.95 -12.09
CA ALA A 120 2.16 21.69 -13.22
C ALA A 120 0.63 21.62 -13.24
N TRP A 121 0.07 20.43 -13.04
CA TRP A 121 -1.37 20.23 -13.02
C TRP A 121 -2.04 20.94 -11.85
N ARG A 122 -1.47 20.88 -10.63
CA ARG A 122 -2.00 21.61 -9.46
C ARG A 122 -2.04 23.11 -9.67
N ALA A 123 -1.03 23.67 -10.34
CA ALA A 123 -0.97 25.10 -10.61
C ALA A 123 -1.99 25.55 -11.67
N SER A 124 -2.44 24.65 -12.55
CA SER A 124 -3.24 25.01 -13.72
C SER A 124 -4.68 24.52 -13.70
N GLY A 125 -4.95 23.33 -13.17
CA GLY A 125 -6.22 22.61 -13.33
C GLY A 125 -6.59 22.32 -14.78
N ARG A 126 -5.65 22.39 -15.73
CA ARG A 126 -5.93 22.19 -17.16
C ARG A 126 -5.89 20.72 -17.55
N SER A 127 -6.79 20.31 -18.44
CA SER A 127 -6.81 18.95 -19.01
C SER A 127 -5.51 18.59 -19.74
N SER A 128 -4.82 19.57 -20.34
CA SER A 128 -3.51 19.35 -20.98
C SER A 128 -2.46 18.84 -19.99
N ASP A 129 -2.48 19.36 -18.76
CA ASP A 129 -1.50 19.04 -17.72
C ASP A 129 -1.97 17.81 -16.91
N ALA A 130 -3.28 17.56 -16.89
CA ALA A 130 -3.88 16.36 -16.28
C ALA A 130 -3.53 15.06 -17.04
N ALA A 131 -3.22 15.15 -18.34
CA ALA A 131 -2.93 13.98 -19.18
C ALA A 131 -1.76 13.15 -18.65
N ASP A 132 -0.68 13.81 -18.20
CA ASP A 132 0.49 13.13 -17.64
C ASP A 132 0.18 12.50 -16.28
N VAL A 133 -0.61 13.17 -15.43
CA VAL A 133 -1.09 12.62 -14.15
C VAL A 133 -1.93 11.36 -14.38
N LEU A 134 -2.88 11.40 -15.34
CA LEU A 134 -3.71 10.25 -15.67
C LEU A 134 -2.88 9.08 -16.21
N SER A 135 -1.92 9.34 -17.10
CA SER A 135 -1.03 8.30 -17.62
C SER A 135 -0.19 7.65 -16.52
N ALA A 136 0.30 8.42 -15.56
CA ALA A 136 1.03 7.89 -14.42
C ALA A 136 0.13 7.04 -13.51
N LEU A 137 -1.09 7.51 -13.22
CA LEU A 137 -2.08 6.75 -12.44
C LEU A 137 -2.47 5.42 -13.10
N ASP A 138 -2.62 5.39 -14.42
CA ASP A 138 -2.89 4.14 -15.16
C ASP A 138 -1.75 3.13 -14.98
N GLY A 139 -0.50 3.60 -15.07
CA GLY A 139 0.70 2.78 -14.84
C GLY A 139 0.79 2.25 -13.40
N ILE A 140 0.57 3.12 -12.40
CA ILE A 140 0.55 2.75 -10.98
C ILE A 140 -0.54 1.72 -10.71
N ASN A 141 -1.77 1.95 -11.17
CA ASN A 141 -2.88 1.04 -10.96
C ASN A 141 -2.65 -0.33 -11.61
N ALA A 142 -2.11 -0.34 -12.83
CA ALA A 142 -1.76 -1.59 -13.51
C ALA A 142 -0.66 -2.36 -12.77
N ALA A 143 0.36 -1.67 -12.26
CA ALA A 143 1.45 -2.28 -11.49
C ALA A 143 0.94 -2.82 -10.14
N LEU A 144 0.17 -2.05 -9.38
CA LEU A 144 -0.43 -2.46 -8.09
C LEU A 144 -1.38 -3.66 -8.26
N ALA A 145 -2.12 -3.75 -9.37
CA ALA A 145 -3.01 -4.87 -9.65
C ALA A 145 -2.27 -6.20 -9.81
N VAL A 146 -1.00 -6.17 -10.20
CA VAL A 146 -0.14 -7.35 -10.29
C VAL A 146 0.62 -7.57 -8.99
N HIS A 147 1.23 -6.51 -8.46
CA HIS A 147 2.18 -6.57 -7.35
C HIS A 147 1.52 -6.99 -6.03
N LEU A 148 0.50 -6.27 -5.58
CA LEU A 148 -0.11 -6.47 -4.26
C LEU A 148 -0.63 -7.90 -4.03
N PRO A 149 -1.43 -8.51 -4.94
CA PRO A 149 -1.88 -9.90 -4.72
C PRO A 149 -0.74 -10.92 -4.78
N ASP A 150 0.29 -10.67 -5.59
CA ASP A 150 1.44 -11.57 -5.71
C ASP A 150 2.26 -11.58 -4.41
N GLU A 151 2.48 -10.41 -3.82
CA GLU A 151 3.13 -10.28 -2.52
C GLU A 151 2.31 -10.90 -1.39
N GLU A 152 1.02 -10.55 -1.30
CA GLU A 152 0.10 -11.09 -0.28
C GLU A 152 0.04 -12.62 -0.32
N GLN A 153 0.09 -13.21 -1.52
CA GLN A 153 -0.01 -14.66 -1.69
C GLN A 153 1.32 -15.38 -1.41
N HIS A 154 2.45 -14.80 -1.81
CA HIS A 154 3.72 -15.53 -1.86
C HIS A 154 4.76 -15.09 -0.83
N VAL A 155 4.72 -13.84 -0.37
CA VAL A 155 5.74 -13.27 0.51
C VAL A 155 5.22 -13.11 1.94
N VAL A 156 3.99 -12.60 2.12
CA VAL A 156 3.40 -12.39 3.45
C VAL A 156 3.38 -13.67 4.30
N PRO A 157 3.00 -14.87 3.80
CA PRO A 157 3.06 -16.09 4.60
C PRO A 157 4.48 -16.48 5.03
N VAL A 158 5.49 -16.11 4.24
CA VAL A 158 6.89 -16.32 4.58
C VAL A 158 7.32 -15.33 5.66
N MET A 159 6.89 -14.06 5.58
CA MET A 159 7.10 -13.07 6.64
C MET A 159 6.62 -13.60 7.99
N GLU A 160 5.39 -14.11 8.04
CA GLU A 160 4.75 -14.61 9.26
C GLU A 160 5.45 -15.79 9.93
N THR A 161 6.33 -16.50 9.23
CA THR A 161 7.07 -17.66 9.76
C THR A 161 8.57 -17.42 9.88
N THR A 162 9.06 -16.27 9.41
CA THR A 162 10.50 -15.97 9.29
C THR A 162 10.91 -14.73 10.07
N LEU A 163 10.02 -13.74 10.17
CA LEU A 163 10.27 -12.47 10.86
C LEU A 163 9.77 -12.51 12.30
N THR A 164 10.29 -11.61 13.11
CA THR A 164 9.78 -11.32 14.45
C THR A 164 8.72 -10.22 14.41
N GLN A 165 7.82 -10.18 15.39
CA GLN A 165 6.84 -9.10 15.49
C GLN A 165 7.51 -7.72 15.53
N LYS A 166 8.66 -7.61 16.20
CA LYS A 166 9.42 -6.35 16.27
C LYS A 166 9.88 -5.86 14.89
N GLU A 167 10.26 -6.76 14.00
CA GLU A 167 10.68 -6.40 12.63
C GLU A 167 9.49 -5.91 11.81
N VAL A 168 8.33 -6.56 11.93
CA VAL A 168 7.09 -6.12 11.27
C VAL A 168 6.59 -4.78 11.85
N ASP A 169 6.62 -4.61 13.17
CA ASP A 169 6.24 -3.35 13.83
C ASP A 169 7.14 -2.18 13.39
N ALA A 170 8.42 -2.45 13.13
CA ALA A 170 9.37 -1.44 12.66
C ALA A 170 9.04 -0.98 11.24
N LEU A 171 8.59 -1.88 10.35
CA LEU A 171 8.09 -1.51 9.03
C LEU A 171 6.85 -0.61 9.15
N GLY A 172 5.89 -0.99 10.00
CA GLY A 172 4.71 -0.16 10.26
C GLY A 172 5.06 1.20 10.87
N GLU A 173 6.10 1.29 11.70
CA GLU A 173 6.62 2.55 12.21
C GLU A 173 7.27 3.41 11.12
N HIS A 174 8.03 2.80 10.20
CA HIS A 174 8.61 3.48 9.05
C HIS A 174 7.51 4.16 8.20
N GLY A 175 6.48 3.41 7.81
CA GLY A 175 5.36 3.97 7.03
C GLY A 175 4.60 5.08 7.76
N ARG A 176 4.34 4.94 9.08
CA ARG A 176 3.69 6.00 9.88
C ARG A 176 4.52 7.27 9.97
N LYS A 177 5.86 7.17 10.03
CA LYS A 177 6.76 8.33 10.07
C LYS A 177 6.80 9.08 8.75
N ALA A 178 6.57 8.38 7.64
CA ALA A 178 6.53 8.98 6.30
C ALA A 178 5.23 9.76 6.02
N THR A 179 4.18 9.59 6.83
CA THR A 179 2.92 10.33 6.64
C THR A 179 3.18 11.85 6.63
N PRO A 180 2.81 12.58 5.56
CA PRO A 180 3.11 13.99 5.47
C PRO A 180 2.48 14.81 6.60
N LYS A 181 3.13 15.92 6.97
CA LYS A 181 2.66 16.77 8.07
C LYS A 181 1.24 17.25 7.81
N GLY A 182 0.37 17.08 8.81
CA GLY A 182 -1.04 17.47 8.72
C GLY A 182 -1.95 16.47 7.99
N LYS A 183 -1.43 15.36 7.45
CA LYS A 183 -2.21 14.32 6.74
C LYS A 183 -2.64 13.14 7.59
N MET A 184 -2.30 13.12 8.88
CA MET A 184 -2.57 11.99 9.78
C MET A 184 -4.04 11.54 9.78
N PHE A 185 -5.00 12.47 9.76
CA PHE A 185 -6.42 12.09 9.76
C PHE A 185 -6.91 11.65 8.37
N GLN A 186 -6.34 12.19 7.30
CA GLN A 186 -6.62 11.78 5.94
C GLN A 186 -6.11 10.36 5.69
N GLN A 187 -4.85 10.09 6.05
CA GLN A 187 -4.25 8.76 5.98
C GLN A 187 -5.04 7.75 6.81
N LEU A 188 -5.30 8.05 8.09
CA LEU A 188 -6.06 7.17 8.96
C LEU A 188 -7.46 6.92 8.39
N GLY A 189 -8.17 7.97 7.93
CA GLY A 189 -9.49 7.82 7.34
C GLY A 189 -9.49 6.96 6.07
N ALA A 190 -8.46 7.09 5.22
CA ALA A 190 -8.29 6.26 4.03
C ALA A 190 -8.05 4.79 4.40
N ILE A 191 -7.19 4.51 5.40
CA ILE A 191 -6.97 3.16 5.92
C ILE A 191 -8.30 2.56 6.38
N LEU A 192 -9.04 3.26 7.23
CA LEU A 192 -10.30 2.76 7.79
C LEU A 192 -11.36 2.54 6.70
N ALA A 193 -11.50 3.48 5.77
CA ALA A 193 -12.48 3.39 4.69
C ALA A 193 -12.18 2.23 3.72
N ALA A 194 -10.92 1.81 3.61
CA ALA A 194 -10.52 0.69 2.77
C ALA A 194 -10.74 -0.68 3.44
N GLN A 195 -11.07 -0.73 4.73
CA GLN A 195 -11.32 -2.00 5.41
C GLN A 195 -12.75 -2.51 5.14
N PRO A 196 -12.97 -3.85 5.06
CA PRO A 196 -14.27 -4.42 4.73
C PRO A 196 -15.41 -4.05 5.69
N ASP A 197 -15.09 -3.80 6.97
CA ASP A 197 -16.05 -3.43 8.01
C ASP A 197 -16.10 -1.92 8.28
N GLY A 198 -15.48 -1.10 7.43
CA GLY A 198 -15.32 0.34 7.65
C GLY A 198 -14.27 0.70 8.70
N GLY A 199 -13.41 -0.26 9.09
CA GLY A 199 -12.24 -0.05 9.93
C GLY A 199 -12.52 -0.21 11.42
N ASP A 200 -13.62 -0.87 11.80
CA ASP A 200 -14.02 -1.03 13.19
C ASP A 200 -13.11 -2.02 13.94
N GLU A 201 -12.79 -3.16 13.32
CA GLU A 201 -11.81 -4.14 13.78
C GLU A 201 -10.41 -3.56 13.82
N TRP A 202 -9.99 -2.95 12.70
CA TRP A 202 -8.70 -2.28 12.59
C TRP A 202 -8.46 -1.28 13.74
N GLN A 203 -9.45 -0.44 14.06
CA GLN A 203 -9.35 0.50 15.17
C GLN A 203 -9.19 -0.20 16.52
N ARG A 204 -9.88 -1.33 16.76
CA ARG A 204 -9.80 -2.06 18.03
C ARG A 204 -8.41 -2.66 18.24
N GLU A 205 -7.79 -3.14 17.17
CA GLU A 205 -6.50 -3.81 17.19
C GLU A 205 -5.34 -2.80 17.25
N HIS A 206 -5.38 -1.76 16.41
CA HIS A 206 -4.23 -0.90 16.18
C HIS A 206 -4.26 0.42 16.97
N LEU A 207 -5.42 0.87 17.45
CA LEU A 207 -5.55 2.18 18.10
C LEU A 207 -5.82 2.09 19.61
N PRO A 208 -4.97 2.72 20.44
CA PRO A 208 -5.26 2.90 21.86
C PRO A 208 -6.60 3.63 22.08
N PRO A 209 -7.34 3.34 23.19
CA PRO A 209 -8.63 3.98 23.47
C PRO A 209 -8.65 5.51 23.36
N PRO A 210 -7.62 6.26 23.84
CA PRO A 210 -7.60 7.72 23.68
C PRO A 210 -7.56 8.16 22.20
N VAL A 211 -6.82 7.44 21.35
CA VAL A 211 -6.71 7.75 19.92
C VAL A 211 -8.04 7.49 19.21
N ARG A 212 -8.74 6.38 19.55
CA ARG A 212 -10.09 6.10 19.04
C ARG A 212 -11.09 7.21 19.41
N LEU A 213 -10.98 7.77 20.61
CA LEU A 213 -11.83 8.89 21.03
C LEU A 213 -11.53 10.15 20.20
N ILE A 214 -10.25 10.49 19.99
CA ILE A 214 -9.84 11.63 19.15
C ILE A 214 -10.32 11.45 17.71
N TRP A 215 -10.21 10.25 17.16
CA TRP A 215 -10.74 9.92 15.82
C TRP A 215 -12.25 10.19 15.74
N ARG A 216 -13.03 9.67 16.69
CA ARG A 216 -14.49 9.85 16.72
C ARG A 216 -14.92 11.30 16.84
N LEU A 217 -14.24 12.09 17.67
CA LEU A 217 -14.62 13.47 17.96
C LEU A 217 -14.13 14.47 16.91
N VAL A 218 -12.96 14.22 16.31
CA VAL A 218 -12.26 15.18 15.45
C VAL A 218 -11.86 14.55 14.12
N GLY A 219 -11.13 13.44 14.15
CA GLY A 219 -10.48 12.87 12.97
C GLY A 219 -11.46 12.51 11.86
N ARG A 220 -12.57 11.84 12.19
CA ARG A 220 -13.60 11.44 11.23
C ARG A 220 -14.21 12.64 10.48
N ARG A 221 -14.54 13.72 11.20
CA ARG A 221 -15.09 14.94 10.58
C ARG A 221 -14.10 15.62 9.65
N LYS A 222 -12.82 15.66 10.04
CA LYS A 222 -11.75 16.20 9.19
C LYS A 222 -11.54 15.37 7.93
N TYR A 223 -11.58 14.04 8.04
CA TYR A 223 -11.53 13.15 6.91
C TYR A 223 -12.73 13.35 5.97
N GLU A 224 -13.96 13.31 6.51
CA GLU A 224 -15.18 13.51 5.71
C GLU A 224 -15.23 14.88 5.02
N ALA A 225 -14.75 15.95 5.67
CA ALA A 225 -14.62 17.27 5.06
C ALA A 225 -13.64 17.26 3.87
N ASN A 226 -12.45 16.68 4.04
CA ASN A 226 -11.48 16.54 2.96
C ASN A 226 -12.04 15.67 1.81
N ARG A 227 -12.76 14.57 2.12
CA ARG A 227 -13.44 13.76 1.10
C ARG A 227 -14.47 14.56 0.31
N ALA A 228 -15.22 15.45 0.97
CA ALA A 228 -16.19 16.31 0.30
C ALA A 228 -15.51 17.33 -0.63
N GLU A 229 -14.36 17.87 -0.25
CA GLU A 229 -13.55 18.76 -1.10
C GLU A 229 -13.02 18.03 -2.33
N LEU A 230 -12.55 16.78 -2.19
CA LEU A 230 -12.03 15.98 -3.30
C LEU A 230 -13.06 15.75 -4.41
N VAL A 231 -14.34 15.55 -4.05
CA VAL A 231 -15.41 15.25 -5.01
C VAL A 231 -16.27 16.47 -5.37
N ALA A 232 -15.91 17.67 -4.92
CA ALA A 232 -16.74 18.86 -5.07
C ALA A 232 -17.03 19.21 -6.56
N GLY A 233 -16.06 19.03 -7.45
CA GLY A 233 -16.20 19.27 -8.89
C GLY A 233 -17.08 18.26 -9.65
N GLN A 234 -17.41 17.11 -9.05
CA GLN A 234 -18.28 16.09 -9.69
C GLN A 234 -19.79 16.44 -9.62
N ARG A 235 -20.16 17.57 -9.00
CA ARG A 235 -21.57 18.00 -8.82
C ARG A 235 -22.04 19.04 -9.83
N GLY A 236 -21.24 19.32 -10.86
CA GLY A 236 -21.52 20.27 -11.95
C GLY A 236 -22.20 19.62 -13.15
#